data_AF-A0A3M2CPR5-F1
#
_entry.id   AF-A0A3M2CPR5-F1
#
_cell.length_a   1.000
_cell.length_b   1.000
_cell.length_c   1.000
_cell.angle_alpha   90.00
_cell.angle_beta   90.00
_cell.angle_gamma   90.00
#
_symmetry.space_group_name_H-M   'P 1'
#
loop_
_entity.id
_entity.type
_entity.pdbx_description
1 polymer ?
#
loop_
_entity_poly.entity_id
_entity_poly.type
_entity_poly.pdbx_seq_one_letter_code
_entity_poly.pdbx_strand_id
1 'polypeptide(L)'
;MTTFDPAESSRWADPDHSGYTDDEWHAHAGEAPPQASHGSVAPAAIFAVGIVGFLIVVLCVVIIAQYFIMESQKEIAAKQEVDLSAGYRSARAQWEERLGGFGWADPQAGVVRLPISVAMDKVAAHYAEAAQQEDR
;
A
#
# COMPACT_ATOMS: atom_id res chain seq x y z
N MET A 1 -19.70 -7.76 47.41
CA MET A 1 -19.96 -6.44 48.00
C MET A 1 -19.27 -6.44 49.35
N THR A 2 -18.02 -6.01 49.39
CA THR A 2 -17.15 -6.05 50.58
C THR A 2 -17.29 -4.71 51.31
N THR A 3 -17.75 -4.77 52.56
CA THR A 3 -17.91 -3.61 53.44
C THR A 3 -16.53 -3.13 53.87
N PHE A 4 -16.20 -1.88 53.54
CA PHE A 4 -15.00 -1.19 53.98
C PHE A 4 -15.12 -0.86 55.47
N ASP A 5 -14.19 -1.36 56.28
CA ASP A 5 -14.11 -1.05 57.71
C ASP A 5 -13.16 0.15 57.92
N PRO A 6 -13.68 1.33 58.30
CA PRO A 6 -12.85 2.52 58.51
C PRO A 6 -11.88 2.40 59.69
N ALA A 7 -11.99 1.36 60.54
CA ALA A 7 -11.05 1.15 61.64
C ALA A 7 -9.70 0.54 61.20
N GLU A 8 -9.59 -0.05 60.01
CA GLU A 8 -8.33 -0.63 59.53
C GLU A 8 -7.36 0.40 58.94
N SER A 9 -7.83 1.58 58.51
CA SER A 9 -6.97 2.60 57.89
C SER A 9 -6.04 3.30 58.87
N SER A 10 -6.30 3.24 60.18
CA SER A 10 -5.44 3.84 61.20
C SER A 10 -4.33 2.92 61.71
N ARG A 11 -4.32 1.64 61.31
CA ARG A 11 -3.34 0.66 61.80
C ARG A 11 -1.98 0.75 61.11
N TRP A 12 -1.91 1.50 60.01
CA TRP A 12 -0.70 1.78 59.23
C TRP A 12 -0.26 3.25 59.30
N ALA A 13 -0.88 4.03 60.19
CA ALA A 13 -0.36 5.35 60.53
C ALA A 13 0.89 5.14 61.39
N ASP A 14 2.07 5.12 60.75
CA ASP A 14 3.35 5.10 61.43
C ASP A 14 3.40 6.30 62.39
N PRO A 15 3.42 6.10 63.72
CA PRO A 15 3.34 7.19 64.70
C PRO A 15 4.55 8.13 64.67
N ASP A 16 5.57 7.77 63.90
CA ASP A 16 6.86 8.42 63.66
C ASP A 16 6.93 9.15 62.30
N HIS A 17 5.84 9.20 61.52
CA HIS A 17 5.70 10.11 60.38
C HIS A 17 5.37 11.56 60.80
N SER A 18 6.06 12.07 61.83
CA SER A 18 5.94 13.47 62.28
C SER A 18 6.62 14.48 61.34
N GLY A 19 7.21 14.03 60.23
CA GLY A 19 7.91 14.89 59.28
C GLY A 19 9.18 15.53 59.86
N TYR A 20 9.64 15.08 61.02
CA TYR A 20 10.79 15.59 61.75
C TYR A 20 11.75 14.43 62.07
N THR A 21 12.39 13.89 61.04
CA THR A 21 13.62 13.11 61.22
C THR A 21 14.78 14.10 61.33
N ASP A 22 14.81 14.82 62.46
CA ASP A 22 15.93 15.68 62.88
C ASP A 22 16.99 14.81 63.60
N ASP A 23 17.32 13.64 63.04
CA ASP A 23 18.45 12.89 63.54
C ASP A 23 19.75 13.49 63.00
N GLU A 24 20.84 13.40 63.79
CA GLU A 24 22.15 13.92 63.39
C GLU A 24 22.66 13.30 62.08
N TRP A 25 22.10 12.16 61.67
CA TRP A 25 22.42 11.49 60.41
C TRP A 25 21.83 12.21 59.20
N HIS A 26 20.68 12.88 59.34
CA HIS A 26 20.07 13.75 58.33
C HIS A 26 20.41 15.23 58.52
N ALA A 27 21.01 15.61 59.64
CA ALA A 27 21.61 16.92 59.84
C ALA A 27 22.94 17.03 59.08
N HIS A 28 22.87 17.26 57.78
CA HIS A 28 24.04 17.44 56.92
C HIS A 28 24.76 18.77 57.20
N ALA A 29 25.50 18.81 58.32
CA ALA A 29 26.37 19.92 58.68
C ALA A 29 27.58 19.94 57.72
N GLY A 30 27.44 20.64 56.59
CA GLY A 30 28.51 20.85 55.61
C GLY A 30 28.33 20.14 54.28
N GLU A 31 27.10 19.79 53.89
CA GLU A 31 26.84 19.28 52.55
C GLU A 31 27.28 20.29 51.48
N ALA A 32 27.95 19.76 50.44
CA ALA A 32 28.34 20.54 49.27
C ALA A 32 27.08 21.22 48.67
N PRO A 33 27.22 22.41 48.08
CA PRO A 33 26.08 23.11 47.49
C PRO A 33 25.31 22.15 46.58
N PRO A 34 23.96 22.18 46.61
CA PRO A 34 23.13 21.26 45.85
C PRO A 34 23.61 21.25 44.40
N GLN A 35 23.93 20.06 43.88
CA GLN A 35 24.39 19.95 42.51
C GLN A 35 23.32 20.51 41.58
N ALA A 36 23.75 21.32 40.61
CA ALA A 36 22.84 21.82 39.59
C ALA A 36 22.15 20.62 38.93
N SER A 37 20.82 20.68 38.83
CA SER A 37 20.03 19.64 38.18
C SER A 37 20.56 19.40 36.77
N HIS A 38 21.29 18.29 36.58
CA HIS A 38 21.87 17.90 35.29
C HIS A 38 20.80 17.54 34.24
N GLY A 39 19.51 17.64 34.57
CA GLY A 39 18.38 17.30 33.71
C GLY A 39 17.42 18.46 33.39
N SER A 40 17.68 19.70 33.81
CA SER A 40 16.78 20.83 33.50
C SER A 40 17.04 21.36 32.09
N VAL A 41 16.83 20.52 31.09
CA VAL A 41 16.70 21.01 29.72
C VAL A 41 15.37 21.72 29.58
N ALA A 42 15.35 22.87 28.92
CA ALA A 42 14.11 23.58 28.64
C ALA A 42 13.17 22.64 27.87
N PRO A 43 11.90 22.44 28.31
CA PRO A 43 10.96 21.56 27.61
C PRO A 43 10.86 21.87 26.11
N ALA A 44 10.98 23.15 25.74
CA ALA A 44 11.02 23.61 24.36
C ALA A 44 12.17 23.00 23.53
N ALA A 45 13.34 22.77 24.13
CA ALA A 45 14.47 22.16 23.43
C ALA A 45 14.21 20.69 23.08
N ILE A 46 13.58 19.93 23.99
CA ILE A 46 13.18 18.54 23.73
C ILE A 46 12.18 18.49 22.57
N PHE A 47 11.17 19.36 22.59
CA PHE A 47 10.18 19.44 21.51
C PHE A 47 10.82 19.80 20.16
N ALA A 48 11.73 20.77 20.14
CA ALA A 48 12.43 21.17 18.91
C ALA A 48 13.22 20.01 18.29
N VAL A 49 13.98 19.27 19.11
CA VAL A 49 14.72 18.09 18.65
C VAL A 49 13.76 17.00 18.14
N GLY A 50 12.64 16.78 18.83
CA GLY A 50 11.62 15.84 18.41
C GLY A 50 11.00 16.18 17.05
N ILE A 51 10.64 17.45 16.82
CA ILE A 51 10.09 17.91 15.55
C ILE A 51 11.12 17.77 14.42
N VAL A 52 12.37 18.19 14.65
CA VAL A 52 13.44 18.05 13.65
C VAL A 52 13.68 16.58 13.30
N GLY A 53 13.77 15.71 14.31
CA GLY A 53 13.91 14.27 14.10
C GLY A 53 12.75 13.68 13.30
N PHE A 54 11.51 14.05 13.62
CA PHE A 54 10.33 13.62 12.88
C PHE A 54 10.36 14.08 11.42
N LEU A 55 10.72 15.33 11.16
CA LEU A 55 10.82 15.86 9.79
C LEU A 55 11.88 15.14 8.96
N ILE A 56 13.02 14.79 9.56
CA ILE A 56 14.07 13.99 8.89
C ILE A 56 13.53 12.62 8.50
N VAL A 57 12.80 11.94 9.39
CA VAL A 57 12.19 10.63 9.08
C VAL A 57 11.17 10.75 7.95
N VAL A 58 10.29 11.75 8.00
CA VAL A 58 9.30 12.01 6.94
C VAL A 58 10.01 12.27 5.61
N LEU A 59 11.07 13.08 5.61
CA LEU A 59 11.87 13.36 4.42
C LEU A 59 12.49 12.08 3.83
N CYS A 60 13.06 11.22 4.66
CA CYS A 60 13.61 9.93 4.22
C CYS A 60 12.53 9.04 3.58
N VAL A 61 11.34 8.95 4.18
CA VAL A 61 10.22 8.17 3.62
C VAL A 61 9.78 8.73 2.27
N VAL A 62 9.68 10.05 2.12
CA VAL A 62 9.31 10.69 0.84
C VAL A 62 10.36 10.41 -0.23
N ILE A 63 11.65 10.48 0.09
CA ILE A 63 12.74 10.17 -0.86
C ILE A 63 12.66 8.71 -1.32
N ILE A 64 12.47 7.78 -0.38
CA ILE A 64 12.34 6.34 -0.71
C ILE A 64 11.11 6.10 -1.58
N ALA A 65 9.97 6.68 -1.22
CA ALA A 65 8.74 6.56 -2.00
C ALA A 65 8.92 7.08 -3.44
N GLN A 66 9.56 8.24 -3.60
CA GLN A 66 9.85 8.78 -4.93
C GLN A 66 10.79 7.91 -5.75
N TYR A 67 11.83 7.36 -5.11
CA TYR A 67 12.73 6.42 -5.77
C TYR A 67 11.97 5.20 -6.32
N PHE A 68 11.08 4.61 -5.53
CA PHE A 68 10.25 3.49 -5.96
C PHE A 68 9.30 3.84 -7.10
N ILE A 69 8.66 5.01 -7.06
CA ILE A 69 7.77 5.47 -8.14
C ILE A 69 8.55 5.59 -9.45
N MET A 70 9.72 6.23 -9.41
CA MET A 70 10.56 6.42 -10.58
C MET A 70 11.04 5.09 -11.17
N GLU A 71 11.46 4.14 -10.33
CA GLU A 71 11.93 2.84 -10.80
C GLU A 71 10.80 1.98 -11.36
N SER A 72 9.63 2.00 -10.70
CA SER A 72 8.44 1.29 -11.18
C SER A 72 7.99 1.80 -12.55
N GLN A 73 8.07 3.10 -12.79
CA GLN A 73 7.75 3.68 -14.10
C GLN A 73 8.71 3.22 -15.21
N LYS A 74 10.02 3.11 -14.91
CA LYS A 74 10.99 2.59 -15.87
C LYS A 74 10.71 1.14 -16.23
N GLU A 75 10.39 0.30 -15.23
CA GLU A 75 10.04 -1.09 -15.50
C GLU A 75 8.76 -1.23 -16.31
N ILE A 76 7.72 -0.44 -15.99
CA ILE A 76 6.47 -0.47 -16.76
C ILE A 76 6.73 -0.04 -18.19
N ALA A 77 7.49 1.05 -18.40
CA ALA A 77 7.84 1.51 -19.75
C ALA A 77 8.63 0.44 -20.53
N ALA A 78 9.63 -0.18 -19.90
CA ALA A 78 10.42 -1.24 -20.51
C ALA A 78 9.57 -2.47 -20.86
N LYS A 79 8.66 -2.89 -19.96
CA LYS A 79 7.75 -4.02 -20.20
C LYS A 79 6.72 -3.72 -21.29
N GLN A 80 6.16 -2.50 -21.31
CA GLN A 80 5.20 -2.08 -22.33
C GLN A 80 5.83 -2.07 -23.73
N GLU A 81 7.05 -1.56 -23.88
CA GLU A 81 7.73 -1.49 -25.19
C GLU A 81 8.04 -2.89 -25.75
N VAL A 82 8.49 -3.81 -24.88
CA VAL A 82 8.81 -5.18 -25.26
C VAL A 82 7.54 -5.96 -25.63
N ASP A 83 6.48 -5.84 -24.84
CA ASP A 83 5.27 -6.67 -24.98
C ASP A 83 4.35 -6.18 -26.12
N LEU A 84 4.20 -4.85 -26.28
CA LEU A 84 3.39 -4.29 -27.38
C LEU A 84 3.98 -4.65 -28.75
N SER A 85 5.30 -4.61 -28.91
CA SER A 85 5.90 -4.86 -30.23
C SER A 85 5.86 -6.33 -30.63
N ALA A 86 6.01 -7.27 -29.68
CA ALA A 86 5.96 -8.70 -29.95
C ALA A 86 4.50 -9.21 -30.05
N GLY A 87 3.65 -8.79 -29.13
CA GLY A 87 2.21 -9.08 -29.13
C GLY A 87 1.52 -8.51 -30.37
N TYR A 88 1.80 -7.26 -30.74
CA TYR A 88 1.23 -6.66 -31.95
C TYR A 88 1.68 -7.39 -33.23
N ARG A 89 2.97 -7.75 -33.34
CA ARG A 89 3.48 -8.47 -34.53
C ARG A 89 2.84 -9.85 -34.68
N SER A 90 2.73 -10.61 -33.60
CA SER A 90 2.10 -11.93 -33.63
C SER A 90 0.60 -11.86 -33.88
N ALA A 91 -0.11 -10.94 -33.22
CA ALA A 91 -1.53 -10.69 -33.47
C ALA A 91 -1.76 -10.27 -34.92
N ARG A 92 -0.98 -9.30 -35.43
CA ARG A 92 -1.05 -8.86 -36.82
C ARG A 92 -0.82 -10.01 -37.79
N ALA A 93 0.19 -10.84 -37.58
CA ALA A 93 0.44 -12.01 -38.42
C ALA A 93 -0.76 -12.98 -38.44
N GLN A 94 -1.37 -13.26 -37.29
CA GLN A 94 -2.58 -14.10 -37.22
C GLN A 94 -3.78 -13.45 -37.94
N TRP A 95 -3.97 -12.14 -37.77
CA TRP A 95 -5.03 -11.41 -38.47
C TRP A 95 -4.79 -11.39 -39.97
N GLU A 96 -3.55 -11.20 -40.42
CA GLU A 96 -3.18 -11.17 -41.83
C GLU A 96 -3.30 -12.56 -42.48
N GLU A 97 -2.99 -13.63 -41.74
CA GLU A 97 -3.25 -15.01 -42.16
C GLU A 97 -4.76 -15.29 -42.29
N ARG A 98 -5.55 -14.89 -41.28
CA ARG A 98 -7.01 -15.07 -41.30
C ARG A 98 -7.67 -14.24 -42.39
N LEU A 99 -7.29 -12.97 -42.54
CA LEU A 99 -7.86 -12.03 -43.49
C LEU A 99 -7.32 -12.21 -44.89
N GLY A 100 -6.13 -12.80 -45.09
CA GLY A 100 -5.57 -13.06 -46.42
C GLY A 100 -6.48 -13.95 -47.29
N GLY A 101 -7.32 -14.77 -46.66
CA GLY A 101 -8.35 -15.55 -47.36
C GLY A 101 -9.61 -14.76 -47.72
N PHE A 102 -9.82 -13.57 -47.13
CA PHE A 102 -10.96 -12.70 -47.36
C PHE A 102 -10.53 -11.54 -48.26
N GLY A 103 -11.17 -11.41 -49.41
CA GLY A 103 -10.86 -10.33 -50.36
C GLY A 103 -12.12 -9.80 -50.99
N TRP A 104 -12.08 -8.60 -51.56
CA TRP A 104 -13.16 -8.16 -52.42
C TRP A 104 -13.11 -8.94 -53.73
N ALA A 105 -14.20 -9.63 -54.06
CA ALA A 105 -14.35 -10.24 -55.38
C ALA A 105 -14.79 -9.18 -56.40
N ASP A 106 -15.72 -8.32 -55.98
CA ASP A 106 -16.19 -7.14 -56.71
C ASP A 106 -16.62 -6.05 -55.70
N PRO A 107 -15.82 -4.98 -55.53
CA PRO A 107 -16.14 -3.89 -54.62
C PRO A 107 -17.38 -3.09 -55.02
N GLN A 108 -17.69 -2.98 -56.32
CA GLN A 108 -18.83 -2.17 -56.79
C GLN A 108 -20.15 -2.91 -56.63
N ALA A 109 -20.13 -4.23 -56.79
CA ALA A 109 -21.29 -5.08 -56.51
C ALA A 109 -21.42 -5.47 -55.02
N GLY A 110 -20.46 -5.08 -54.17
CA GLY A 110 -20.46 -5.43 -52.75
C GLY A 110 -20.17 -6.91 -52.47
N VAL A 111 -19.52 -7.63 -53.40
CA VAL A 111 -19.27 -9.07 -53.30
C VAL A 111 -17.90 -9.34 -52.69
N VAL A 112 -17.88 -10.11 -51.60
CA VAL A 112 -16.68 -10.50 -50.87
C VAL A 112 -16.36 -11.97 -51.15
N ARG A 113 -15.10 -12.27 -51.46
CA ARG A 113 -14.55 -13.64 -51.51
C ARG A 113 -14.43 -14.16 -50.08
N LEU A 114 -15.13 -15.26 -49.83
CA LEU A 114 -15.09 -16.00 -48.57
C LEU A 114 -14.27 -17.29 -48.79
N PRO A 115 -13.35 -17.67 -47.89
CA PRO A 115 -12.72 -18.97 -47.93
C PRO A 115 -13.77 -20.08 -47.92
N ILE A 116 -13.60 -21.11 -48.77
CA ILE A 116 -14.62 -22.15 -48.97
C ILE A 116 -14.94 -22.93 -47.69
N SER A 117 -13.96 -23.15 -46.82
CA SER A 117 -14.17 -23.77 -45.50
C SER A 117 -15.15 -22.97 -44.64
N VAL A 118 -14.94 -21.65 -44.54
CA VAL A 118 -15.82 -20.74 -43.79
C VAL A 118 -17.21 -20.67 -44.42
N ALA A 119 -17.30 -20.75 -45.75
CA ALA A 119 -18.57 -20.80 -46.46
C ALA A 119 -19.35 -22.08 -46.09
N MET A 120 -18.69 -23.24 -46.08
CA MET A 120 -19.30 -24.51 -45.71
C MET A 120 -19.81 -24.49 -44.27
N ASP A 121 -19.03 -23.97 -43.32
CA ASP A 121 -19.43 -23.86 -41.91
C ASP A 121 -20.67 -22.98 -41.74
N LYS A 122 -20.72 -21.83 -42.43
CA LYS A 122 -21.90 -20.95 -42.40
C LYS A 122 -23.14 -21.61 -42.99
N VAL A 123 -22.99 -22.35 -44.09
CA VAL A 123 -24.09 -23.09 -44.70
C VAL A 123 -24.59 -24.19 -43.78
N ALA A 124 -23.68 -24.97 -43.16
CA ALA A 124 -24.04 -26.01 -42.20
C ALA A 124 -24.78 -25.42 -40.98
N ALA A 125 -24.30 -24.30 -40.43
CA ALA A 125 -24.97 -23.60 -39.33
C ALA A 125 -26.38 -23.15 -39.71
N HIS A 126 -26.56 -22.58 -40.90
CA HIS A 126 -27.87 -22.15 -41.40
C HIS A 126 -28.86 -23.32 -41.50
N TYR A 127 -28.43 -24.49 -41.98
CA TYR A 127 -29.29 -25.68 -42.02
C TYR A 127 -29.62 -26.23 -40.64
N ALA A 128 -28.67 -26.19 -39.69
CA ALA A 128 -28.92 -26.61 -38.32
C ALA A 128 -29.95 -25.72 -37.61
N GLU A 129 -29.89 -24.40 -37.84
CA GLU A 129 -30.88 -23.45 -37.31
C GLU A 129 -32.27 -23.65 -37.93
N ALA A 130 -32.34 -23.90 -39.24
CA ALA A 130 -33.60 -24.18 -39.93
C ALA A 130 -34.29 -25.45 -39.40
N ALA A 131 -33.51 -26.53 -39.16
CA ALA A 131 -34.06 -27.77 -38.62
C ALA A 131 -34.66 -27.60 -37.21
N GLN A 132 -34.05 -26.76 -36.36
CA GLN A 132 -34.58 -26.48 -35.02
C GLN A 132 -35.88 -25.67 -35.03
N GLN A 133 -36.16 -24.91 -36.09
CA GLN A 133 -37.40 -24.13 -36.22
C GLN A 133 -38.57 -25.00 -36.68
N GLU A 134 -38.33 -26.08 -37.41
CA GLU A 134 -39.37 -26.99 -37.89
C GLU A 134 -39.89 -27.91 -36.78
N ASP A 135 -39.08 -28.19 -35.77
CA ASP A 135 -39.45 -28.96 -34.56
C ASP A 135 -40.20 -28.13 -33.50
N ARG A 136 -40.42 -26.83 -33.72
CA ARG A 136 -41.12 -25.91 -32.80
C ARG A 136 -42.55 -25.63 -33.22
#